data_AF-A0A946RLG8-F1
#
_entry.id   AF-A0A946RLG8-F1
#
_cell.length_a   1.000
_cell.length_b   1.000
_cell.length_c   1.000
_cell.angle_alpha   90.00
_cell.angle_beta   90.00
_cell.angle_gamma   90.00
#
_symmetry.space_group_name_H-M   'P 1'
#
loop_
_entity.id
_entity.type
_entity.pdbx_description
1 polymer ?
#
loop_
_entity_poly.entity_id
_entity_poly.type
_entity_poly.pdbx_seq_one_letter_code
_entity_poly.pdbx_strand_id
1 'polypeptide(L)'
;YLLTKLADFGRGTFTYIASSREINQKMNDLFVKLESPALTDIKVSFPPEINPELALDVIYDLYAGETITAVYKMNALPNSLEITGKTIDGDFSRNITINTSKNTKGLDILWARRKIDRLTDIHNNAYTSRVEDLSKKDIIGLALEYHLVSRFTSLVAVDVTPVRPDTEQLINQAIIKKAKADGLENIIKIDSDGNLQNKNQLLQQFIVKLQKTPASASRALVNRSAIAYQSINLDAELAAFEAALLVELLPDLALNQITPVRVVAASQTATNSELFMYLGALILLLTFIYRRRLAA
;
A
#
# COMPACT_ATOMS: atom_id res chain seq x y z
N TYR A 1 16.09 10.85 0.37
CA TYR A 1 15.55 9.53 0.76
C TYR A 1 16.56 8.72 1.57
N LEU A 2 17.70 8.30 1.00
CA LEU A 2 18.69 7.47 1.72
C LEU A 2 19.13 8.07 3.07
N LEU A 3 19.59 9.32 3.07
CA LEU A 3 20.10 9.98 4.28
C LEU A 3 19.03 10.15 5.37
N THR A 4 17.79 10.45 4.96
CA THR A 4 16.63 10.47 5.86
C THR A 4 16.41 9.12 6.51
N LYS A 5 16.39 8.04 5.72
CA LYS A 5 16.21 6.68 6.25
C LYS A 5 17.34 6.26 7.18
N LEU A 6 18.59 6.58 6.84
CA LEU A 6 19.73 6.31 7.73
C LEU A 6 19.60 7.06 9.06
N ALA A 7 19.14 8.31 9.04
CA ALA A 7 18.86 9.05 10.26
C ALA A 7 17.72 8.41 11.06
N ASP A 8 16.60 8.05 10.41
CA ASP A 8 15.46 7.37 11.05
C ASP A 8 15.89 6.05 11.73
N PHE A 9 16.73 5.25 11.07
CA PHE A 9 17.31 4.02 11.61
C PHE A 9 18.25 4.29 12.79
N GLY A 10 19.04 5.36 12.71
CA GLY A 10 19.93 5.83 13.77
C GLY A 10 19.22 6.59 14.90
N ARG A 11 17.88 6.69 14.86
CA ARG A 11 17.06 7.49 15.80
C ARG A 11 17.42 8.98 15.83
N GLY A 12 17.95 9.50 14.73
CA GLY A 12 18.37 10.88 14.58
C GLY A 12 17.57 11.61 13.51
N THR A 13 18.05 12.80 13.17
CA THR A 13 17.52 13.60 12.05
C THR A 13 18.59 13.85 11.00
N PHE A 14 18.15 14.14 9.78
CA PHE A 14 19.03 14.51 8.68
C PHE A 14 18.91 16.01 8.38
N THR A 15 20.05 16.70 8.32
CA THR A 15 20.11 18.10 7.89
C THR A 15 20.68 18.21 6.48
N TYR A 16 19.88 18.72 5.54
CA TYR A 16 20.31 18.95 4.17
C TYR A 16 20.99 20.32 4.03
N ILE A 17 22.21 20.35 3.47
CA ILE A 17 22.95 21.58 3.17
C ILE A 17 23.08 21.71 1.65
N ALA A 18 22.40 22.69 1.05
CA ALA A 18 22.33 22.86 -0.40
C ALA A 18 23.49 23.69 -0.96
N SER A 19 24.10 24.55 -0.14
CA SER A 19 25.14 25.49 -0.54
C SER A 19 26.21 25.61 0.54
N SER A 20 27.46 25.83 0.10
CA SER A 20 28.60 26.08 1.00
C SER A 20 28.40 27.30 1.91
N ARG A 21 27.60 28.28 1.48
CA ARG A 21 27.27 29.48 2.27
C ARG A 21 26.41 29.18 3.50
N GLU A 22 25.65 28.09 3.49
CA GLU A 22 24.76 27.69 4.60
C GLU A 22 25.46 26.80 5.63
N ILE A 23 26.66 26.30 5.33
CA ILE A 23 27.34 25.29 6.17
C ILE A 23 27.49 25.78 7.60
N ASN A 24 28.09 26.97 7.80
CA ASN A 24 28.38 27.47 9.14
C ASN A 24 27.11 27.60 10.00
N GLN A 25 26.04 28.15 9.42
CA GLN A 25 24.77 28.30 10.13
C GLN A 25 24.17 26.94 10.47
N LYS A 26 24.00 26.05 9.49
CA LYS A 26 23.37 24.73 9.70
C LYS A 26 24.17 23.82 10.63
N MET A 27 25.51 23.91 10.59
CA MET A 27 26.37 23.17 11.51
C MET A 27 26.26 23.72 12.93
N ASN A 28 26.22 25.05 13.10
CA ASN A 28 26.03 25.65 14.42
C ASN A 28 24.68 25.26 15.04
N ASP A 29 23.59 25.36 14.27
CA ASP A 29 22.25 24.97 14.71
C ASP A 29 22.20 23.48 15.11
N LEU A 30 22.88 22.63 14.34
CA LEU A 30 22.99 21.20 14.65
C LEU A 30 23.76 20.95 15.97
N PHE A 31 24.87 21.65 16.21
CA PHE A 31 25.65 21.46 17.45
C PHE A 31 24.89 21.93 18.68
N VAL A 32 24.29 23.11 18.63
CA VAL A 32 23.43 23.62 19.71
C VAL A 32 22.32 22.61 20.04
N LYS A 33 21.74 21.99 19.00
CA LYS A 33 20.74 20.95 19.15
C LYS A 33 21.32 19.69 19.82
N LEU A 34 22.44 19.16 19.34
CA LEU A 34 23.05 17.92 19.86
C LEU A 34 23.52 18.06 21.31
N GLU A 35 23.92 19.26 21.72
CA GLU A 35 24.31 19.57 23.10
C GLU A 35 23.12 19.70 24.06
N SER A 36 21.89 19.69 23.54
CA SER A 36 20.67 19.97 24.31
C SER A 36 19.58 18.88 24.16
N PRO A 37 19.84 17.61 24.54
CA PRO A 37 18.78 16.60 24.63
C PRO A 37 17.80 16.98 25.75
N ALA A 38 16.53 17.18 25.39
CA ALA A 38 15.48 17.56 26.34
C ALA A 38 14.89 16.34 27.07
N LEU A 39 14.71 15.21 26.36
CA LEU A 39 14.21 13.96 26.94
C LEU A 39 14.65 12.75 26.11
N THR A 40 15.23 11.74 26.75
CA THR A 40 15.71 10.49 26.12
C THR A 40 15.08 9.24 26.76
N ASP A 41 15.25 8.06 26.14
CA ASP A 41 14.68 6.77 26.63
C ASP A 41 13.17 6.85 26.92
N ILE A 42 12.45 7.53 26.02
CA ILE A 42 11.04 7.85 26.18
C ILE A 42 10.21 6.58 26.12
N LYS A 43 9.40 6.35 27.16
CA LYS A 43 8.46 5.24 27.26
C LYS A 43 7.07 5.76 27.59
N VAL A 44 6.08 5.05 27.07
CA VAL A 44 4.66 5.36 27.31
C VAL A 44 4.04 4.13 27.96
N SER A 45 3.60 4.30 29.20
CA SER A 45 2.91 3.26 29.97
C SER A 45 1.40 3.49 29.89
N PHE A 46 0.68 2.44 29.50
CA PHE A 46 -0.77 2.43 29.41
C PHE A 46 -1.37 1.62 30.58
N PRO A 47 -2.64 1.88 30.95
CA PRO A 47 -3.36 1.01 31.87
C PRO A 47 -3.39 -0.45 31.38
N PRO A 48 -3.42 -1.45 32.28
CA PRO A 48 -3.25 -2.86 31.94
C PRO A 48 -4.36 -3.43 31.03
N GLU A 49 -5.52 -2.78 30.94
CA GLU A 49 -6.62 -3.19 30.06
C GLU A 49 -6.42 -2.75 28.60
N ILE A 50 -5.47 -1.85 28.34
CA ILE A 50 -5.20 -1.28 27.04
C ILE A 50 -4.08 -2.07 26.35
N ASN A 51 -4.35 -2.48 25.11
CA ASN A 51 -3.40 -3.13 24.22
C ASN A 51 -2.95 -2.13 23.15
N PRO A 52 -1.88 -1.35 23.40
CA PRO A 52 -1.37 -0.36 22.45
C PRO A 52 -0.44 -1.01 21.41
N GLU A 53 -0.58 -0.61 20.16
CA GLU A 53 0.32 -0.96 19.06
C GLU A 53 0.92 0.32 18.48
N LEU A 54 2.23 0.51 18.69
CA LEU A 54 2.99 1.64 18.15
C LEU A 54 3.22 1.46 16.65
N ALA A 55 3.02 2.53 15.87
CA ALA A 55 3.15 2.46 14.41
C ALA A 55 4.59 2.23 13.90
N LEU A 56 5.59 2.84 14.56
CA LEU A 56 7.01 2.82 14.11
C LEU A 56 7.93 1.96 15.00
N ASP A 57 7.38 1.20 15.96
CA ASP A 57 8.09 0.40 16.98
C ASP A 57 9.09 1.16 17.90
N VAL A 58 9.46 2.39 17.56
CA VAL A 58 10.40 3.22 18.32
C VAL A 58 9.84 4.63 18.56
N ILE A 59 10.19 5.21 19.70
CA ILE A 59 9.99 6.63 20.01
C ILE A 59 11.37 7.28 19.98
N TYR A 60 11.51 8.37 19.23
CA TYR A 60 12.77 9.12 19.12
C TYR A 60 13.00 10.01 20.33
N ASP A 61 14.27 10.32 20.60
CA ASP A 61 14.64 11.27 21.63
C ASP A 61 14.15 12.69 21.25
N LEU A 62 13.76 13.46 22.26
CA LEU A 62 13.31 14.83 22.12
C LEU A 62 14.48 15.78 22.33
N TYR A 63 14.81 16.56 21.30
CA TYR A 63 15.77 17.65 21.40
C TYR A 63 15.08 18.99 21.63
N ALA A 64 15.79 19.94 22.23
CA ALA A 64 15.27 21.28 22.44
C ALA A 64 14.81 21.92 21.11
N GLY A 65 13.61 22.50 21.11
CA GLY A 65 13.03 23.15 19.93
C GLY A 65 12.33 22.22 18.93
N GLU A 66 12.30 20.91 19.18
CA GLU A 66 11.59 19.94 18.33
C GLU A 66 10.31 19.40 18.97
N THR A 67 9.53 18.69 18.15
CA THR A 67 8.35 17.94 18.59
C THR A 67 8.50 16.49 18.18
N ILE A 68 8.17 15.58 19.08
CA ILE A 68 8.06 14.15 18.77
C ILE A 68 6.60 13.75 18.54
N THR A 69 6.38 12.71 17.76
CA THR A 69 5.03 12.16 17.53
C THR A 69 5.08 10.65 17.60
N ALA A 70 4.37 10.08 18.57
CA ALA A 70 4.10 8.65 18.65
C ALA A 70 2.62 8.41 18.31
N VAL A 71 2.35 7.39 17.48
CA VAL A 71 0.98 7.06 17.06
C VAL A 71 0.69 5.62 17.43
N TYR A 72 -0.39 5.41 18.16
CA TYR A 72 -0.81 4.12 18.67
C TYR A 72 -2.17 3.72 18.11
N LYS A 73 -2.33 2.44 17.77
CA LYS A 73 -3.63 1.78 17.63
C LYS A 73 -3.93 1.08 18.96
N MET A 74 -5.14 1.20 19.46
CA MET A 74 -5.52 0.67 20.77
C MET A 74 -6.95 0.13 20.74
N ASN A 75 -7.24 -0.82 21.63
CA ASN A 75 -8.56 -1.41 21.80
C ASN A 75 -9.58 -0.47 22.45
N ALA A 76 -9.12 0.45 23.30
CA ALA A 76 -9.96 1.48 23.93
C ALA A 76 -9.12 2.73 24.24
N LEU A 77 -9.76 3.89 24.37
CA LEU A 77 -9.09 5.13 24.74
C LEU A 77 -8.98 5.22 26.28
N PRO A 78 -7.75 5.29 26.85
CA PRO A 78 -7.59 5.44 28.30
C PRO A 78 -7.90 6.87 28.76
N ASN A 79 -8.25 7.03 30.05
CA ASN A 79 -8.43 8.34 30.66
C ASN A 79 -7.09 9.06 30.91
N SER A 80 -6.03 8.30 31.15
CA SER A 80 -4.68 8.81 31.35
C SER A 80 -3.63 7.80 30.93
N LEU A 81 -2.44 8.30 30.60
CA LEU A 81 -1.24 7.51 30.38
C LEU A 81 -0.04 8.15 31.09
N GLU A 82 0.99 7.37 31.37
CA GLU A 82 2.23 7.87 31.97
C GLU A 82 3.31 7.92 30.88
N ILE A 83 4.02 9.04 30.81
CA ILE A 83 5.21 9.19 29.97
C ILE A 83 6.41 9.24 30.89
N THR A 84 7.38 8.36 30.67
CA THR A 84 8.66 8.34 31.38
C THR A 84 9.83 8.55 30.43
N GLY A 85 10.96 9.00 30.96
CA GLY A 85 12.19 9.18 30.21
C GLY A 85 13.30 9.73 31.08
N LYS A 86 14.41 10.16 30.47
CA LYS A 86 15.60 10.68 31.14
C LYS A 86 15.94 12.07 30.65
N THR A 87 16.19 12.97 31.59
CA THR A 87 16.65 14.34 31.37
C THR A 87 18.08 14.49 31.88
N ILE A 88 18.71 15.64 31.64
CA ILE A 88 20.02 15.96 32.21
C ILE A 88 20.00 16.03 33.74
N ASP A 89 18.84 16.36 34.33
CA ASP A 89 18.68 16.56 35.77
C ASP A 89 18.16 15.30 36.50
N GLY A 90 17.89 14.22 35.77
CA GLY A 90 17.41 12.94 36.31
C GLY A 90 16.23 12.34 35.55
N ASP A 91 15.53 11.41 36.20
CA ASP A 91 14.38 10.72 35.63
C ASP A 91 13.17 11.64 35.52
N PHE A 92 12.49 11.59 34.37
CA PHE A 92 11.26 12.29 34.09
C PHE A 92 10.09 11.31 34.14
N SER A 93 9.04 11.68 34.87
CA SER A 93 7.74 11.02 34.81
C SER A 93 6.64 12.07 34.77
N ARG A 94 5.67 11.87 33.88
CA ARG A 94 4.49 12.72 33.78
C ARG A 94 3.26 11.92 33.41
N ASN A 95 2.23 12.04 34.24
CA ASN A 95 0.89 11.56 33.90
C ASN A 95 0.17 12.58 33.00
N ILE A 96 -0.34 12.11 31.87
CA ILE A 96 -1.10 12.88 30.89
C ILE A 96 -2.55 12.40 30.92
N THR A 97 -3.48 13.31 31.23
CA THR A 97 -4.92 13.06 31.09
C THR A 97 -5.32 13.23 29.63
N ILE A 98 -6.06 12.26 29.09
CA ILE A 98 -6.53 12.28 27.71
C ILE A 98 -7.94 12.84 27.66
N ASN A 99 -8.11 13.94 26.92
CA ASN A 99 -9.42 14.50 26.65
C ASN A 99 -9.95 13.93 25.32
N THR A 100 -11.19 13.47 25.32
CA THR A 100 -11.87 12.97 24.12
C THR A 100 -12.11 14.11 23.13
N SER A 101 -11.43 14.06 21.98
CA SER A 101 -11.73 14.95 20.84
C SER A 101 -12.84 14.35 19.97
N LYS A 102 -13.79 15.17 19.53
CA LYS A 102 -14.87 14.76 18.61
C LYS A 102 -14.43 14.67 17.14
N ASN A 103 -13.27 15.22 16.78
CA ASN A 103 -12.78 15.24 15.40
C ASN A 103 -11.47 14.46 15.27
N THR A 104 -11.60 13.15 15.07
CA THR A 104 -10.48 12.20 14.99
C THR A 104 -10.31 11.57 13.59
N LYS A 105 -10.99 12.13 12.58
CA LYS A 105 -10.93 11.63 11.20
C LYS A 105 -9.48 11.66 10.68
N GLY A 106 -9.00 10.53 10.18
CA GLY A 106 -7.68 10.41 9.57
C GLY A 106 -6.55 10.04 10.53
N LEU A 107 -6.79 9.90 11.85
CA LEU A 107 -5.78 9.38 12.78
C LEU A 107 -5.49 7.88 12.53
N ASP A 108 -6.53 7.14 12.15
CA ASP A 108 -6.45 5.77 11.66
C ASP A 108 -5.58 5.66 10.40
N ILE A 109 -5.79 6.56 9.45
CA ILE A 109 -4.98 6.66 8.23
C ILE A 109 -3.52 7.02 8.54
N LEU A 110 -3.29 7.96 9.47
CA LEU A 110 -1.95 8.34 9.90
C LEU A 110 -1.20 7.15 10.54
N TRP A 111 -1.87 6.39 11.40
CA TRP A 111 -1.32 5.18 11.99
C TRP A 111 -1.00 4.14 10.90
N ALA A 112 -1.95 3.86 10.00
CA ALA A 112 -1.80 2.85 8.97
C ALA A 112 -0.66 3.17 7.99
N ARG A 113 -0.51 4.43 7.57
CA ARG A 113 0.62 4.87 6.74
C ARG A 113 1.96 4.63 7.42
N ARG A 114 2.09 5.05 8.69
CA ARG A 114 3.32 4.83 9.46
C ARG A 114 3.62 3.34 9.67
N LYS A 115 2.60 2.52 9.92
CA LYS A 115 2.76 1.07 10.03
C LYS A 115 3.22 0.44 8.72
N ILE A 116 2.65 0.87 7.58
CA ILE A 116 3.09 0.44 6.25
C ILE A 116 4.54 0.86 5.98
N ASP A 117 4.94 2.08 6.34
CA ASP A 117 6.33 2.54 6.19
C ASP A 117 7.28 1.66 6.99
N ARG A 118 6.93 1.34 8.24
CA ARG A 118 7.72 0.45 9.10
C ARG A 118 7.83 -0.96 8.53
N LEU A 119 6.72 -1.54 8.08
CA LEU A 119 6.74 -2.87 7.44
C LEU A 119 7.53 -2.86 6.13
N THR A 120 7.51 -1.75 5.40
CA THR A 120 8.30 -1.58 4.18
C THR A 120 9.79 -1.55 4.49
N ASP A 121 10.18 -0.91 5.60
CA ASP A 121 11.56 -0.95 6.09
C ASP A 121 11.97 -2.37 6.50
N ILE A 122 11.10 -3.14 7.16
CA ILE A 122 11.35 -4.56 7.48
C ILE A 122 11.51 -5.39 6.20
N HIS A 123 10.62 -5.20 5.24
CA HIS A 123 10.65 -5.89 3.95
C HIS A 123 11.96 -5.63 3.19
N ASN A 124 12.39 -4.36 3.11
CA ASN A 124 13.61 -3.98 2.39
C ASN A 124 14.90 -4.49 3.05
N ASN A 125 14.87 -4.74 4.36
CA ASN A 125 16.03 -5.22 5.12
C ASN A 125 15.89 -6.71 5.49
N ALA A 126 14.97 -7.44 4.86
CA ALA A 126 14.75 -8.86 5.13
C ALA A 126 15.95 -9.69 4.67
N TYR A 127 16.50 -10.50 5.57
CA TYR A 127 17.59 -11.45 5.27
C TYR A 127 17.10 -12.79 4.72
N THR A 128 15.78 -13.02 4.69
CA THR A 128 15.17 -14.29 4.25
C THR A 128 13.90 -14.01 3.47
N SER A 129 13.62 -14.84 2.45
CA SER A 129 12.39 -14.75 1.65
C SER A 129 11.13 -14.85 2.50
N ARG A 130 11.16 -15.67 3.58
CA ARG A 130 10.02 -15.78 4.52
C ARG A 130 9.65 -14.44 5.15
N VAL A 131 10.63 -13.65 5.59
CA VAL A 131 10.36 -12.33 6.20
C VAL A 131 9.89 -11.34 5.13
N GLU A 132 10.46 -11.42 3.93
CA GLU A 132 10.05 -10.62 2.78
C GLU A 132 8.56 -10.86 2.43
N ASP A 133 8.14 -12.13 2.35
CA ASP A 133 6.77 -12.52 2.00
C ASP A 133 5.76 -12.17 3.09
N LEU A 134 6.10 -12.40 4.36
CA LEU A 134 5.25 -12.04 5.49
C LEU A 134 5.03 -10.52 5.56
N SER A 135 6.10 -9.74 5.49
CA SER A 135 6.00 -8.27 5.50
C SER A 135 5.22 -7.73 4.29
N LYS A 136 5.42 -8.30 3.09
CA LYS A 136 4.63 -7.97 1.90
C LYS A 136 3.14 -8.26 2.09
N LYS A 137 2.80 -9.43 2.65
CA LYS A 137 1.42 -9.81 2.95
C LYS A 137 0.76 -8.83 3.92
N ASP A 138 1.47 -8.45 4.99
CA ASP A 138 0.97 -7.50 5.99
C ASP A 138 0.78 -6.10 5.41
N ILE A 139 1.70 -5.63 4.56
CA ILE A 139 1.57 -4.35 3.84
C ILE A 139 0.33 -4.35 2.96
N ILE A 140 0.11 -5.41 2.17
CA ILE A 140 -1.07 -5.52 1.31
C ILE A 140 -2.34 -5.53 2.16
N GLY A 141 -2.37 -6.29 3.27
CA GLY A 141 -3.50 -6.36 4.19
C GLY A 141 -3.90 -4.99 4.73
N LEU A 142 -2.95 -4.26 5.32
CA LEU A 142 -3.17 -2.91 5.84
C LEU A 142 -3.57 -1.92 4.74
N ALA A 143 -2.92 -1.99 3.58
CA ALA A 143 -3.23 -1.11 2.46
C ALA A 143 -4.67 -1.29 1.99
N LEU A 144 -5.16 -2.52 1.90
CA LEU A 144 -6.54 -2.81 1.51
C LEU A 144 -7.55 -2.49 2.63
N GLU A 145 -7.21 -2.71 3.90
CA GLU A 145 -8.06 -2.39 5.05
C GLU A 145 -8.33 -0.87 5.13
N TYR A 146 -7.27 -0.06 5.04
CA TYR A 146 -7.33 1.40 5.19
C TYR A 146 -7.46 2.15 3.85
N HIS A 147 -7.66 1.44 2.74
CA HIS A 147 -7.77 2.02 1.39
C HIS A 147 -6.57 2.91 0.99
N LEU A 148 -5.37 2.43 1.31
CA LEU A 148 -4.10 3.08 1.01
C LEU A 148 -3.42 2.45 -0.21
N VAL A 149 -2.70 3.30 -0.94
CA VAL A 149 -1.79 2.87 -1.99
C VAL A 149 -0.41 2.63 -1.37
N SER A 150 0.11 1.42 -1.56
CA SER A 150 1.44 1.00 -1.13
C SER A 150 2.26 0.61 -2.35
N ARG A 151 3.53 0.24 -2.17
CA ARG A 151 4.36 -0.32 -3.25
C ARG A 151 3.81 -1.60 -3.87
N PHE A 152 2.86 -2.27 -3.23
CA PHE A 152 2.27 -3.54 -3.66
C PHE A 152 0.78 -3.44 -4.02
N THR A 153 0.18 -2.25 -3.93
CA THR A 153 -1.24 -2.03 -4.24
C THR A 153 -1.37 -0.90 -5.25
N SER A 154 -2.40 -0.96 -6.10
CA SER A 154 -2.69 0.06 -7.09
C SER A 154 -4.20 0.33 -7.14
N LEU A 155 -4.58 1.57 -7.44
CA LEU A 155 -5.97 1.94 -7.69
C LEU A 155 -6.25 1.81 -9.19
N VAL A 156 -7.26 1.02 -9.54
CA VAL A 156 -7.70 0.82 -10.92
C VAL A 156 -9.15 1.31 -11.01
N ALA A 157 -9.38 2.30 -11.86
CA ALA A 157 -10.73 2.73 -12.19
C ALA A 157 -11.33 1.77 -13.23
N VAL A 158 -12.50 1.19 -12.91
CA VAL A 158 -13.29 0.38 -13.84
C VAL A 158 -14.57 1.14 -14.13
N ASP A 159 -14.86 1.35 -15.41
CA ASP A 159 -16.11 1.99 -15.84
C ASP A 159 -17.31 1.10 -15.49
N VAL A 160 -18.36 1.71 -14.95
CA VAL A 160 -19.62 1.04 -14.58
C VAL A 160 -20.43 0.69 -15.83
N THR A 161 -20.24 1.42 -16.93
CA THR A 161 -20.95 1.17 -18.18
C THR A 161 -20.07 0.34 -19.10
N PRO A 162 -20.22 -1.00 -19.15
CA PRO A 162 -19.46 -1.78 -20.12
C PRO A 162 -19.85 -1.31 -21.53
N VAL A 163 -18.84 -0.98 -22.35
CA VAL A 163 -19.02 -0.56 -23.75
C VAL A 163 -19.82 -1.59 -24.57
N ARG A 164 -19.84 -2.84 -24.11
CA ARG A 164 -20.63 -3.94 -24.67
C ARG A 164 -21.53 -4.53 -23.58
N PRO A 165 -22.86 -4.49 -23.72
CA PRO A 165 -23.79 -5.20 -22.86
C PRO A 165 -23.50 -6.71 -22.83
N ASP A 166 -23.69 -7.37 -21.69
CA ASP A 166 -23.45 -8.82 -21.55
C ASP A 166 -24.34 -9.67 -22.47
N THR A 167 -25.49 -9.11 -22.89
CA THR A 167 -26.44 -9.72 -23.82
C THR A 167 -25.97 -9.71 -25.28
N GLU A 168 -24.97 -8.90 -25.63
CA GLU A 168 -24.44 -8.85 -26.99
C GLU A 168 -23.37 -9.93 -27.15
N GLN A 169 -23.50 -10.77 -28.19
CA GLN A 169 -22.50 -11.80 -28.46
C GLN A 169 -21.16 -11.14 -28.83
N LEU A 170 -20.08 -11.65 -28.25
CA LEU A 170 -18.74 -11.16 -28.56
C LEU A 170 -18.43 -11.53 -30.01
N ILE A 171 -17.88 -10.61 -30.80
CA ILE A 171 -17.47 -10.91 -32.17
C ILE A 171 -16.32 -11.93 -32.10
N ASN A 172 -16.68 -13.22 -32.16
CA ASN A 172 -15.77 -14.36 -32.02
C ASN A 172 -14.65 -14.33 -33.07
N GLN A 173 -14.87 -13.66 -34.20
CA GLN A 173 -13.87 -13.47 -35.24
C GLN A 173 -12.61 -12.77 -34.75
N ALA A 174 -12.70 -11.82 -33.81
CA ALA A 174 -11.51 -11.14 -33.28
C ALA A 174 -10.64 -12.10 -32.45
N ILE A 175 -11.27 -12.93 -31.61
CA ILE A 175 -10.60 -13.96 -30.81
C ILE A 175 -9.97 -15.01 -31.72
N ILE A 176 -10.71 -15.48 -32.74
CA ILE A 176 -10.23 -16.47 -33.71
C ILE A 176 -9.05 -15.92 -34.53
N LYS A 177 -9.13 -14.68 -35.03
CA LYS A 177 -8.02 -14.04 -35.78
C LYS A 177 -6.76 -13.92 -34.92
N LYS A 178 -6.92 -13.53 -33.65
CA LYS A 178 -5.80 -13.43 -32.71
C LYS A 178 -5.21 -14.80 -32.38
N ALA A 179 -6.05 -15.81 -32.13
CA ALA A 179 -5.62 -17.19 -31.88
C ALA A 179 -4.84 -17.76 -33.07
N LYS A 180 -5.30 -17.52 -34.30
CA LYS A 180 -4.58 -17.92 -35.53
C LYS A 180 -3.23 -17.24 -35.65
N ALA A 181 -3.17 -15.92 -35.44
CA ALA A 181 -1.91 -15.18 -35.44
C ALA A 181 -0.92 -15.66 -34.35
N ASP A 182 -1.44 -16.18 -33.25
CA ASP A 182 -0.65 -16.71 -32.14
C ASP A 182 -0.29 -18.19 -32.27
N GLY A 183 -0.65 -18.85 -33.38
CA GLY A 183 -0.38 -20.26 -33.65
C GLY A 183 -1.27 -21.25 -32.89
N LEU A 184 -2.38 -20.77 -32.31
CA LEU A 184 -3.30 -21.56 -31.47
C LEU A 184 -4.45 -22.18 -32.26
N GLU A 185 -4.23 -22.50 -33.53
CA GLU A 185 -5.29 -22.98 -34.43
C GLU A 185 -5.90 -24.31 -34.00
N ASN A 186 -5.05 -25.22 -33.49
CA ASN A 186 -5.40 -26.58 -33.12
C ASN A 186 -6.35 -26.69 -31.91
N ILE A 187 -6.50 -25.60 -31.16
CA ILE A 187 -7.38 -25.55 -30.00
C ILE A 187 -8.69 -24.82 -30.30
N ILE A 188 -8.86 -24.19 -31.46
CA ILE A 188 -10.10 -23.45 -31.79
C ILE A 188 -11.23 -24.46 -32.03
N LYS A 189 -12.27 -24.42 -31.19
CA LYS A 189 -13.49 -25.24 -31.35
C LYS A 189 -14.67 -24.34 -31.71
N ILE A 190 -15.24 -24.55 -32.88
CA ILE A 190 -16.38 -23.79 -33.40
C ILE A 190 -17.57 -24.74 -33.50
N ASP A 191 -18.76 -24.29 -33.06
CA ASP A 191 -20.00 -25.04 -33.24
C ASP A 191 -20.58 -24.92 -34.66
N SER A 192 -21.68 -25.63 -34.92
CA SER A 192 -22.41 -25.58 -36.20
C SER A 192 -22.89 -24.18 -36.57
N ASP A 193 -23.02 -23.30 -35.57
CA ASP A 193 -23.60 -21.97 -35.70
C ASP A 193 -22.50 -20.90 -35.85
N GLY A 194 -21.23 -21.31 -35.94
CA GLY A 194 -20.08 -20.42 -36.12
C GLY A 194 -19.56 -19.78 -34.83
N ASN A 195 -20.01 -20.22 -33.65
CA ASN A 195 -19.62 -19.68 -32.35
C ASN A 195 -18.45 -20.45 -31.73
N LEU A 196 -17.60 -19.71 -31.01
CA LEU A 196 -16.42 -20.26 -30.35
C LEU A 196 -16.79 -20.95 -29.03
N GLN A 197 -16.81 -22.29 -29.02
CA GLN A 197 -17.20 -23.08 -27.85
C GLN A 197 -16.17 -23.01 -26.71
N ASN A 198 -14.88 -22.88 -27.02
CA ASN A 198 -13.80 -22.92 -26.04
C ASN A 198 -13.23 -21.53 -25.69
N LYS A 199 -14.08 -20.50 -25.73
CA LYS A 199 -13.73 -19.09 -25.47
C LYS A 199 -12.89 -18.89 -24.21
N ASN A 200 -13.35 -19.39 -23.06
CA ASN A 200 -12.68 -19.14 -21.78
C ASN A 200 -11.28 -19.77 -21.73
N GLN A 201 -11.12 -20.93 -22.35
CA GLN A 201 -9.82 -21.60 -22.44
C GLN A 201 -8.85 -20.80 -23.32
N LEU A 202 -9.31 -20.24 -24.43
CA LEU A 202 -8.49 -19.38 -25.28
C LEU A 202 -8.07 -18.08 -24.60
N LEU A 203 -9.01 -17.43 -23.89
CA LEU A 203 -8.70 -16.23 -23.11
C LEU A 203 -7.67 -16.50 -22.01
N GLN A 204 -7.77 -17.63 -21.30
CA GLN A 204 -6.78 -18.05 -20.32
C GLN A 204 -5.41 -18.27 -20.96
N GLN A 205 -5.33 -18.91 -22.13
CA GLN A 205 -4.07 -19.10 -22.84
C GLN A 205 -3.42 -17.78 -23.27
N PHE A 206 -4.22 -16.79 -23.69
CA PHE A 206 -3.70 -15.45 -23.98
C PHE A 206 -3.14 -14.78 -22.73
N ILE A 207 -3.84 -14.86 -21.59
CA ILE A 207 -3.35 -14.33 -20.31
C ILE A 207 -2.03 -14.98 -19.93
N VAL A 208 -1.94 -16.32 -20.00
CA VAL A 208 -0.71 -17.07 -19.71
C VAL A 208 0.43 -16.68 -20.67
N LYS A 209 0.15 -16.49 -21.96
CA LYS A 209 1.16 -16.06 -22.95
C LYS A 209 1.64 -14.63 -22.68
N LEU A 210 0.74 -13.72 -22.29
CA LEU A 210 1.09 -12.36 -21.89
C LEU A 210 1.93 -12.35 -20.61
N GLN A 211 1.65 -13.22 -19.64
CA GLN A 211 2.46 -13.39 -18.42
C GLN A 211 3.85 -13.99 -18.71
N LYS A 212 3.93 -14.91 -19.69
CA LYS A 212 5.21 -15.51 -20.15
C LYS A 212 6.04 -14.59 -21.04
N THR A 213 5.46 -13.52 -21.56
CA THR A 213 6.21 -12.50 -22.29
C THR A 213 6.92 -11.64 -21.24
N PRO A 214 8.26 -11.66 -21.12
CA PRO A 214 8.93 -10.96 -20.05
C PRO A 214 8.62 -9.47 -20.14
N ALA A 215 7.95 -8.93 -19.12
CA ALA A 215 7.92 -7.49 -18.83
C ALA A 215 9.30 -7.00 -18.34
N SER A 216 10.38 -7.53 -18.93
CA SER A 216 11.75 -7.46 -18.45
C SER A 216 12.69 -7.07 -19.58
N ALA A 217 12.39 -5.97 -20.27
CA ALA A 217 13.39 -5.22 -21.03
C ALA A 217 14.08 -4.15 -20.16
N SER A 218 14.09 -4.33 -18.84
CA SER A 218 14.75 -3.41 -17.90
C SER A 218 15.19 -4.13 -16.64
N ARG A 219 16.09 -5.12 -16.78
CA ARG A 219 17.03 -5.61 -15.73
C ARG A 219 17.72 -6.88 -16.23
N ALA A 220 18.67 -6.70 -17.13
CA ALA A 220 19.68 -7.70 -17.38
C ALA A 220 20.99 -6.96 -17.58
N LEU A 221 21.80 -6.94 -16.52
CA LEU A 221 23.26 -6.94 -16.54
C LEU A 221 23.68 -6.90 -15.06
N VAL A 222 24.24 -8.01 -14.58
CA VAL A 222 25.49 -8.09 -13.80
C VAL A 222 25.56 -9.46 -13.11
N ASN A 223 26.63 -10.18 -13.47
CA ASN A 223 27.28 -11.30 -12.78
C ASN A 223 26.64 -12.70 -12.83
N ARG A 224 27.08 -13.47 -13.83
CA ARG A 224 27.42 -14.89 -13.65
C ARG A 224 28.95 -15.04 -13.63
N SER A 225 29.48 -15.66 -12.58
CA SER A 225 30.79 -16.32 -12.60
C SER A 225 30.62 -17.78 -12.22
N ALA A 226 31.33 -18.62 -12.97
CA ALA A 226 31.21 -20.07 -13.08
C ALA A 226 31.66 -20.86 -11.85
N ILE A 227 31.08 -22.04 -11.63
CA ILE A 227 31.75 -23.23 -11.06
C ILE A 227 31.25 -24.50 -11.77
N ALA A 228 32.20 -25.43 -11.92
CA ALA A 228 32.26 -26.62 -12.75
C ALA A 228 31.31 -27.78 -12.37
N TYR A 229 31.12 -28.68 -13.34
CA TYR A 229 30.35 -29.92 -13.26
C TYR A 229 31.09 -31.04 -12.51
N GLN A 230 30.38 -31.73 -11.62
CA GLN A 230 30.70 -33.11 -11.24
C GLN A 230 29.41 -33.95 -11.27
N SER A 231 29.47 -35.06 -12.00
CA SER A 231 28.35 -35.95 -12.33
C SER A 231 27.83 -36.73 -11.13
N ILE A 232 26.59 -36.48 -10.73
CA ILE A 232 25.83 -37.30 -9.77
C ILE A 232 24.38 -37.41 -10.28
N ASN A 233 23.81 -38.61 -10.18
CA ASN A 233 22.46 -39.06 -10.58
C ASN A 233 21.42 -37.96 -10.94
N LEU A 234 21.25 -37.71 -12.24
CA LEU A 234 20.29 -36.74 -12.76
C LEU A 234 18.83 -37.06 -12.38
N ASP A 235 18.44 -38.33 -12.34
CA ASP A 235 17.02 -38.70 -12.21
C ASP A 235 16.48 -38.52 -10.78
N ALA A 236 17.34 -38.68 -9.76
CA ALA A 236 16.96 -38.49 -8.36
C ALA A 236 16.94 -37.01 -7.95
N GLU A 237 17.85 -36.21 -8.50
CA GLU A 237 17.84 -34.75 -8.31
C GLU A 237 16.73 -34.07 -9.12
N LEU A 238 16.35 -34.58 -10.30
CA LEU A 238 15.22 -34.05 -11.07
C LEU A 238 13.90 -34.27 -10.33
N ALA A 239 13.70 -35.45 -9.73
CA ALA A 239 12.50 -35.73 -8.93
C ALA A 239 12.47 -34.92 -7.63
N ALA A 240 13.63 -34.72 -6.99
CA ALA A 240 13.74 -33.85 -5.81
C ALA A 240 13.55 -32.37 -6.16
N PHE A 241 14.01 -31.94 -7.33
CA PHE A 241 13.83 -30.59 -7.86
C PHE A 241 12.38 -30.36 -8.29
N GLU A 242 11.73 -31.31 -8.96
CA GLU A 242 10.30 -31.23 -9.30
C GLU A 242 9.42 -31.24 -8.06
N ALA A 243 9.76 -32.05 -7.04
CA ALA A 243 9.06 -32.04 -5.76
C ALA A 243 9.27 -30.73 -5.00
N ALA A 244 10.49 -30.19 -4.98
CA ALA A 244 10.80 -28.89 -4.39
C ALA A 244 10.10 -27.75 -5.14
N LEU A 245 10.11 -27.79 -6.48
CA LEU A 245 9.42 -26.85 -7.35
C LEU A 245 7.91 -26.91 -7.12
N LEU A 246 7.31 -28.09 -6.94
CA LEU A 246 5.89 -28.24 -6.64
C LEU A 246 5.52 -27.74 -5.23
N VAL A 247 6.41 -27.91 -4.24
CA VAL A 247 6.21 -27.39 -2.88
C VAL A 247 6.39 -25.87 -2.81
N GLU A 248 7.32 -25.30 -3.60
CA GLU A 248 7.57 -23.87 -3.72
C GLU A 248 6.54 -23.16 -4.62
N LEU A 249 5.98 -23.86 -5.62
CA LEU A 249 4.87 -23.37 -6.46
C LEU A 249 3.50 -23.50 -5.78
N LEU A 250 3.36 -24.29 -4.71
CA LEU A 250 2.09 -24.42 -3.98
C LEU A 250 1.60 -23.09 -3.37
N PRO A 251 2.44 -22.27 -2.71
CA PRO A 251 2.03 -20.93 -2.27
C PRO A 251 1.80 -19.97 -3.46
N ASP A 252 2.56 -20.09 -4.56
CA ASP A 252 2.39 -19.25 -5.76
C ASP A 252 1.09 -19.55 -6.53
N LEU A 253 0.66 -20.82 -6.57
CA LEU A 253 -0.63 -21.22 -7.13
C LEU A 253 -1.80 -20.81 -6.23
N ALA A 254 -1.59 -20.72 -4.91
CA ALA A 254 -2.56 -20.13 -3.99
C ALA A 254 -2.61 -18.58 -4.08
N LEU A 255 -1.51 -17.92 -4.46
CA LEU A 255 -1.48 -16.49 -4.80
C LEU A 255 -2.15 -16.16 -6.15
N ASN A 256 -2.22 -17.13 -7.06
CA ASN A 256 -2.88 -17.00 -8.36
C ASN A 256 -4.38 -17.38 -8.31
N GLN A 257 -4.91 -17.77 -7.14
CA GLN A 257 -6.33 -17.64 -6.86
C GLN A 257 -6.63 -16.15 -6.71
N ILE A 258 -7.12 -15.52 -7.79
CA ILE A 258 -7.73 -14.17 -7.84
C ILE A 258 -7.75 -13.49 -6.45
N THR A 259 -6.64 -12.87 -6.08
CA THR A 259 -6.48 -12.21 -4.77
C THR A 259 -7.17 -10.83 -4.81
N PRO A 260 -7.57 -10.29 -3.66
CA PRO A 260 -8.87 -9.66 -3.47
C PRO A 260 -8.93 -8.26 -4.09
N VAL A 261 -9.58 -8.15 -5.24
CA VAL A 261 -10.02 -6.84 -5.75
C VAL A 261 -11.07 -6.31 -4.77
N ARG A 262 -10.70 -5.35 -3.94
CA ARG A 262 -11.65 -4.62 -3.10
C ARG A 262 -12.27 -3.52 -3.96
N VAL A 263 -13.53 -3.72 -4.36
CA VAL A 263 -14.31 -2.67 -5.03
C VAL A 263 -14.67 -1.62 -3.99
N VAL A 264 -14.22 -0.39 -4.23
CA VAL A 264 -14.55 0.76 -3.40
C VAL A 264 -15.36 1.71 -4.26
N ALA A 265 -16.50 2.16 -3.75
CA ALA A 265 -17.23 3.23 -4.42
C ALA A 265 -16.30 4.46 -4.53
N ALA A 266 -16.28 5.10 -5.71
CA ALA A 266 -15.52 6.33 -5.89
C ALA A 266 -15.86 7.30 -4.74
N SER A 267 -14.85 7.97 -4.17
CA SER A 267 -15.11 8.93 -3.10
C SER A 267 -16.07 9.97 -3.67
N GLN A 268 -17.28 10.02 -3.15
CA GLN A 268 -18.19 11.10 -3.46
C GLN A 268 -17.54 12.34 -2.86
N THR A 269 -16.85 13.11 -3.70
CA THR A 269 -16.40 14.43 -3.30
C THR A 269 -17.66 15.17 -2.89
N ALA A 270 -17.65 15.75 -1.69
CA ALA A 270 -18.77 16.48 -1.11
C ALA A 270 -19.05 17.77 -1.89
N THR A 271 -19.44 17.63 -3.14
CA THR A 271 -20.08 18.67 -3.92
C THR A 271 -21.55 18.28 -3.90
N ASN A 272 -22.31 18.94 -3.04
CA ASN A 272 -23.77 18.81 -2.95
C ASN A 272 -24.45 19.38 -4.22
N SER A 273 -23.94 19.03 -5.40
CA SER A 273 -24.36 19.56 -6.70
C SER A 273 -25.81 19.20 -7.01
N GLU A 274 -26.25 18.00 -6.61
CA GLU A 274 -27.65 17.59 -6.68
C GLU A 274 -28.55 18.50 -5.83
N LEU A 275 -28.14 18.84 -4.61
CA LEU A 275 -28.88 19.75 -3.73
C LEU A 275 -29.00 21.16 -4.35
N PHE A 276 -27.92 21.68 -4.92
CA PHE A 276 -27.94 22.98 -5.62
C PHE A 276 -28.78 22.95 -6.90
N MET A 277 -28.84 21.81 -7.60
CA MET A 277 -29.70 21.62 -8.77
C MET A 277 -31.19 21.66 -8.40
N TYR A 278 -31.59 20.95 -7.34
CA TYR A 278 -32.97 20.98 -6.84
C TYR A 278 -33.36 22.36 -6.31
N LEU A 279 -32.44 23.04 -5.61
CA LEU A 279 -32.68 24.39 -5.13
C LEU A 279 -32.86 25.38 -6.29
N GLY A 280 -32.05 25.25 -7.35
CA GLY A 280 -32.18 26.03 -8.58
C GLY A 280 -33.54 25.80 -9.27
N ALA A 281 -33.95 24.54 -9.41
CA ALA A 281 -35.26 24.20 -10.00
C ALA A 281 -36.44 24.76 -9.19
N LEU A 282 -36.35 24.73 -7.85
CA LEU A 282 -37.38 25.26 -6.96
C LEU A 282 -37.51 26.79 -7.06
N ILE A 283 -36.40 27.52 -7.16
CA ILE A 283 -36.40 28.97 -7.38
C ILE A 283 -37.01 29.31 -8.74
N LEU A 284 -36.70 28.53 -9.78
CA LEU A 284 -37.25 28.73 -11.12
C LEU A 284 -38.77 28.47 -11.15
N LEU A 285 -39.24 27.46 -10.43
CA LEU A 285 -40.66 27.16 -10.30
C LEU A 285 -41.42 28.24 -9.52
N LEU A 286 -40.86 28.72 -8.41
CA LEU A 286 -41.43 29.83 -7.62
C LEU A 286 -41.51 31.12 -8.43
N THR A 287 -40.44 31.47 -9.16
CA THR A 287 -40.43 32.65 -10.03
C THR A 287 -41.40 32.53 -11.20
N PHE A 288 -41.57 31.34 -11.78
CA PHE A 288 -42.58 31.09 -12.80
C PHE A 288 -44.02 31.26 -12.27
N ILE A 289 -44.31 30.73 -11.09
CA ILE A 289 -45.63 30.91 -10.43
C ILE A 289 -45.88 32.38 -10.12
N TYR A 290 -44.88 33.09 -9.61
CA TYR A 290 -45.00 34.50 -9.26
C TYR A 290 -45.22 35.36 -10.50
N ARG A 291 -44.50 35.10 -11.59
CA ARG A 291 -44.68 35.77 -12.89
C ARG A 291 -46.07 35.51 -13.48
N ARG A 292 -46.59 34.29 -13.35
CA ARG A 292 -47.94 33.95 -13.83
C ARG A 292 -49.05 34.61 -13.02
N ARG A 293 -48.83 34.87 -11.72
CA ARG A 293 -49.78 35.62 -10.87
C ARG A 293 -49.76 37.13 -11.09
N LEU A 294 -48.64 37.70 -11.55
CA LEU A 294 -48.54 39.12 -11.90
C LEU A 294 -49.07 39.45 -13.30
N ALA A 295 -49.24 38.43 -14.15
CA ALA A 295 -49.76 38.56 -15.52
C ALA A 295 -51.26 38.20 -15.65
N ALA A 296 -51.94 37.95 -14.54
CA ALA A 296 -53.37 37.68 -14.43
C ALA A 296 -54.02 38.78 -13.58
#